data_AF-A0A8C6FE98-F1
#
_entry.id   AF-A0A8C6FE98-F1
#
_cell.length_a   1.000
_cell.length_b   1.000
_cell.length_c   1.000
_cell.angle_alpha   90.00
_cell.angle_beta   90.00
_cell.angle_gamma   90.00
#
_symmetry.space_group_name_H-M   'P 1'
#
loop_
_entity.id
_entity.type
_entity.pdbx_description
1 polymer ?
#
loop_
_entity_poly.entity_id
_entity_poly.type
_entity_poly.pdbx_seq_one_letter_code
_entity_poly.pdbx_strand_id
1 'polypeptide(L)'
;MGSKGGFVPLGLLFILAVLCHVGHSLECYSCINPANGCTTVVSCSHNQDTCFIVEAMPPKTYYQCWMFDRCSFKATAKSLGEKELQYRCCQENLCNKSDGTSISGKTALLGILLLVAVLALSHAVKN
;
A
#
# COMPACT_ATOMS: atom_id res chain seq x y z
N MET A 1 19.17 -16.31 -46.85
CA MET A 1 19.31 -15.88 -45.44
C MET A 1 18.17 -14.94 -45.13
N GLY A 2 17.20 -15.35 -44.32
CA GLY A 2 16.01 -14.54 -44.02
C GLY A 2 15.47 -14.90 -42.65
N SER A 3 16.20 -14.51 -41.60
CA SER A 3 15.77 -14.66 -40.21
C SER A 3 14.61 -13.70 -39.95
N LYS A 4 13.38 -14.22 -39.98
CA LYS A 4 12.18 -13.52 -39.48
C LYS A 4 12.03 -13.87 -38.01
N GLY A 5 12.73 -13.15 -37.15
CA GLY A 5 12.60 -13.34 -35.71
C GLY A 5 13.20 -12.17 -34.96
N GLY A 6 12.40 -11.52 -34.12
CA GLY A 6 12.96 -10.67 -33.06
C GLY A 6 12.45 -9.23 -32.98
N PHE A 7 11.14 -8.97 -33.07
CA PHE A 7 10.59 -7.68 -32.57
C PHE A 7 9.72 -7.85 -31.31
N VAL A 8 9.18 -9.05 -31.09
CA VAL A 8 8.43 -9.40 -29.87
C VAL A 8 9.24 -9.29 -28.56
N PRO A 9 10.52 -9.70 -28.47
CA PRO A 9 11.25 -9.65 -27.20
C PRO A 9 11.57 -8.22 -26.77
N LEU A 10 11.77 -7.29 -27.71
CA LEU A 10 12.10 -5.89 -27.43
C LEU A 10 10.93 -5.15 -26.79
N GLY A 11 9.71 -5.36 -27.29
CA GLY A 11 8.51 -4.78 -26.68
C GLY A 11 8.24 -5.32 -25.26
N LEU A 12 8.40 -6.64 -25.07
CA LEU A 12 8.24 -7.27 -23.75
C LEU A 12 9.29 -6.77 -22.75
N LEU A 13 10.55 -6.66 -23.17
CA LEU A 13 11.64 -6.10 -22.37
C LEU A 13 11.38 -4.65 -21.96
N PHE A 14 10.81 -3.84 -22.85
CA PHE A 14 10.48 -2.45 -22.56
C PHE A 14 9.34 -2.33 -21.53
N ILE A 15 8.31 -3.16 -21.64
CA ILE A 15 7.22 -3.22 -20.66
C ILE A 15 7.75 -3.63 -19.27
N LEU A 16 8.60 -4.66 -19.19
CA LEU A 16 9.24 -5.09 -17.95
C LEU A 16 10.11 -3.99 -17.33
N ALA A 17 10.90 -3.26 -18.14
CA ALA A 17 11.75 -2.16 -17.66
C ALA A 17 10.93 -1.00 -17.08
N VAL A 18 9.80 -0.65 -17.71
CA VAL A 18 8.89 0.38 -17.21
C VAL A 18 8.23 -0.05 -15.91
N LEU A 19 7.76 -1.30 -15.79
CA LEU A 19 7.21 -1.83 -14.52
C LEU A 19 8.25 -1.85 -13.40
N CYS A 20 9.52 -2.15 -13.68
CA CYS A 20 10.59 -2.15 -12.69
C CYS A 20 10.92 -0.76 -12.12
N HIS A 21 10.60 0.32 -12.84
CA HIS A 21 10.86 1.70 -12.39
C HIS A 21 9.73 2.31 -11.56
N VAL A 22 8.54 1.68 -11.51
CA VAL A 22 7.42 2.17 -10.66
C VAL A 22 7.54 1.63 -9.22
N GLY A 23 8.77 1.47 -8.73
CA GLY A 23 9.06 1.14 -7.34
C GLY A 23 9.23 2.40 -6.51
N HIS A 24 8.17 3.17 -6.30
CA HIS A 24 8.21 4.21 -5.27
C HIS A 24 8.22 3.54 -3.90
N SER A 25 9.17 3.90 -3.04
CA SER A 25 9.14 3.42 -1.66
C SER A 25 7.94 4.02 -0.94
N LEU A 26 7.18 3.19 -0.24
CA LEU A 26 6.01 3.61 0.53
C LEU A 26 6.44 4.62 1.60
N GLU A 27 5.72 5.73 1.74
CA GLU A 27 5.94 6.71 2.80
C GLU A 27 4.86 6.60 3.88
N CYS A 28 5.25 6.63 5.15
CA CYS A 28 4.32 6.52 6.27
C CYS A 28 4.68 7.50 7.39
N TYR A 29 3.71 7.80 8.25
CA TYR A 29 3.97 8.47 9.51
C TYR A 29 4.67 7.52 10.49
N SER A 30 5.68 8.03 11.22
CA SER A 30 6.48 7.25 12.19
C SER A 30 6.67 8.00 13.51
N CYS A 31 5.86 7.69 14.52
CA CYS A 31 5.92 8.28 15.86
C CYS A 31 5.47 7.27 16.92
N ILE A 32 5.99 7.43 18.15
CA ILE A 32 5.53 6.67 19.32
C ILE A 32 4.90 7.66 20.30
N ASN A 33 3.65 7.42 20.64
CA ASN A 33 2.83 8.19 21.58
C ASN A 33 2.92 9.72 21.40
N PRO A 34 2.63 10.25 20.20
CA PRO A 34 2.69 11.69 19.97
C PRO A 34 1.59 12.42 20.75
N ALA A 35 1.94 13.51 21.44
CA ALA A 35 0.97 14.31 22.20
C ALA A 35 -0.01 15.08 21.30
N ASN A 36 0.47 15.64 20.19
CA ASN A 36 -0.31 16.51 19.28
C ASN A 36 -0.31 15.96 17.84
N GLY A 37 -0.56 14.66 17.69
CA GLY A 37 -0.54 13.99 16.37
C GLY A 37 0.87 13.73 15.83
N CYS A 38 0.97 12.82 14.85
CA CYS A 38 2.25 12.46 14.23
C CYS A 38 2.47 13.23 12.93
N THR A 39 3.60 13.94 12.83
CA THR A 39 4.00 14.69 11.62
C THR A 39 5.28 14.16 10.98
N THR A 40 5.97 13.23 11.63
CA THR A 40 7.22 12.64 11.12
C THR A 40 6.92 11.66 10.00
N VAL A 41 7.33 12.01 8.78
CA VAL A 41 7.23 11.15 7.60
C VAL A 41 8.54 10.41 7.38
N VAL A 42 8.46 9.12 7.06
CA VAL A 42 9.60 8.29 6.71
C VAL A 42 9.30 7.47 5.45
N SER A 43 10.31 7.26 4.62
CA SER A 43 10.25 6.26 3.55
C SER A 43 10.52 4.88 4.14
N CYS A 44 9.63 3.93 3.89
CA CYS A 44 9.73 2.57 4.41
C CYS A 44 10.86 1.79 3.74
N SER A 45 11.31 0.72 4.40
CA SER A 45 12.24 -0.23 3.79
C SER A 45 11.52 -1.13 2.78
N HIS A 46 12.27 -1.73 1.84
CA HIS A 46 11.69 -2.62 0.80
C HIS A 46 10.86 -3.79 1.36
N ASN A 47 11.14 -4.23 2.58
CA ASN A 47 10.41 -5.28 3.27
C ASN A 47 9.21 -4.78 4.10
N GLN A 48 8.97 -3.47 4.13
CA GLN A 48 7.91 -2.81 4.88
C GLN A 48 6.98 -2.10 3.90
N ASP A 49 6.08 -2.88 3.32
CA ASP A 49 5.15 -2.48 2.26
C ASP A 49 3.81 -1.96 2.80
N THR A 50 3.75 -1.59 4.08
CA THR A 50 2.51 -1.24 4.77
C THR A 50 2.73 -0.12 5.79
N CYS A 51 1.85 0.88 5.81
CA CYS A 51 1.73 1.82 6.93
C CYS A 51 0.86 1.23 8.02
N PHE A 52 1.25 1.48 9.27
CA PHE A 52 0.65 0.85 10.44
C PHE A 52 0.33 1.88 11.51
N ILE A 53 -0.84 1.73 12.10
CA ILE A 53 -1.30 2.48 13.27
C ILE A 53 -1.83 1.50 14.33
N VAL A 54 -1.42 1.69 15.57
CA VAL A 54 -1.89 0.91 16.73
C VAL A 54 -2.30 1.83 17.85
N GLU A 55 -3.43 1.54 18.48
CA GLU A 55 -3.91 2.16 19.70
C GLU A 55 -3.94 1.08 20.79
N ALA A 56 -3.03 1.15 21.75
CA ALA A 56 -2.89 0.19 22.84
C ALA A 56 -3.44 0.74 24.17
N MET A 57 -3.66 -0.16 25.13
CA MET A 57 -4.09 0.13 26.50
C MET A 57 -3.02 -0.34 27.50
N PRO A 58 -2.55 0.52 28.44
CA PRO A 58 -2.91 1.93 28.65
C PRO A 58 -2.62 2.82 27.44
N PRO A 59 -3.31 3.98 27.29
CA PRO A 59 -3.35 4.75 26.05
C PRO A 59 -1.95 5.04 25.51
N LYS A 60 -1.65 4.39 24.39
CA LYS A 60 -0.38 4.52 23.68
C LYS A 60 -0.60 4.29 22.20
N THR A 61 -0.26 5.27 21.38
CA THR A 61 -0.45 5.18 19.93
C THR A 61 0.88 4.99 19.21
N TYR A 62 0.93 4.08 18.24
CA TYR A 62 2.10 3.82 17.41
C TYR A 62 1.77 4.11 15.95
N TYR A 63 2.64 4.86 15.28
CA TYR A 63 2.63 5.08 13.84
C TYR A 63 3.97 4.56 13.32
N GLN A 64 4.00 3.68 12.32
CA GLN A 64 5.25 3.17 11.74
C GLN A 64 5.04 2.48 10.39
N CYS A 65 6.14 2.24 9.70
CA CYS A 65 6.22 1.26 8.61
C CYS A 65 6.13 -0.17 9.17
N TRP A 66 5.50 -1.07 8.43
CA TRP A 66 5.22 -2.45 8.84
C TRP A 66 5.20 -3.40 7.65
N MET A 67 5.10 -4.69 7.93
CA MET A 67 5.00 -5.74 6.92
C MET A 67 3.55 -6.19 6.82
N PHE A 68 2.99 -6.28 5.61
CA PHE A 68 1.59 -6.68 5.42
C PHE A 68 1.27 -8.04 6.06
N ASP A 69 2.16 -9.02 5.90
CA ASP A 69 2.02 -10.37 6.49
C ASP A 69 1.99 -10.37 8.04
N ARG A 70 2.45 -9.29 8.67
CA ARG A 70 2.39 -9.09 10.13
C ARG A 70 1.25 -8.19 10.56
N CYS A 71 0.33 -7.85 9.66
CA CYS A 71 -0.87 -7.11 9.99
C CYS A 71 -1.94 -8.03 10.62
N SER A 72 -1.71 -8.46 11.85
CA SER A 72 -2.69 -9.24 12.62
C SER A 72 -2.58 -8.95 14.11
N PHE A 73 -3.69 -9.09 14.83
CA PHE A 73 -3.71 -8.87 16.29
C PHE A 73 -2.60 -9.64 17.01
N LYS A 74 -2.46 -10.94 16.72
CA LYS A 74 -1.47 -11.81 17.37
C LYS A 74 -0.03 -11.39 17.09
N ALA A 75 0.29 -11.04 15.84
CA ALA A 75 1.63 -10.57 15.47
C ALA A 75 1.93 -9.22 16.13
N THR A 76 0.99 -8.28 16.05
CA THR A 76 1.09 -6.95 16.66
C THR A 76 1.26 -7.00 18.16
N ALA A 77 0.39 -7.71 18.88
CA ALA A 77 0.45 -7.86 20.33
C ALA A 77 1.79 -8.45 20.78
N LYS A 78 2.27 -9.49 20.08
CA LYS A 78 3.58 -10.09 20.36
C LYS A 78 4.73 -9.12 20.07
N SER A 79 4.70 -8.40 18.96
CA SER A 79 5.79 -7.51 18.55
C SER A 79 5.88 -6.24 19.40
N LEU A 80 4.75 -5.68 19.84
CA LEU A 80 4.72 -4.47 20.67
C LEU A 80 4.72 -4.77 22.17
N GLY A 81 4.45 -6.01 22.57
CA GLY A 81 4.31 -6.40 23.98
C GLY A 81 2.99 -5.91 24.61
N GLU A 82 2.01 -5.54 23.78
CA GLU A 82 0.72 -4.99 24.20
C GLU A 82 -0.32 -6.11 24.30
N LYS A 83 -1.13 -6.09 25.36
CA LYS A 83 -2.15 -7.13 25.61
C LYS A 83 -3.51 -6.78 25.02
N GLU A 84 -3.84 -5.50 25.01
CA GLU A 84 -5.09 -4.96 24.53
C GLU A 84 -4.78 -3.80 23.59
N LEU A 85 -5.20 -3.95 22.33
CA LEU A 85 -4.89 -3.00 21.27
C LEU A 85 -5.88 -3.09 20.11
N GLN A 86 -5.99 -1.99 19.38
CA GLN A 86 -6.59 -1.91 18.05
C GLN A 86 -5.48 -1.60 17.04
N TYR A 87 -5.60 -2.14 15.82
CA TYR A 87 -4.62 -1.92 14.77
C TYR A 87 -5.30 -1.69 13.42
N ARG A 88 -4.62 -0.93 12.56
CA ARG A 88 -5.00 -0.73 11.16
C ARG A 88 -3.75 -0.69 10.29
N CYS A 89 -3.89 -1.25 9.09
CA CYS A 89 -2.85 -1.30 8.07
C CYS A 89 -3.39 -0.81 6.73
N CYS A 90 -2.53 -0.20 5.93
CA CYS A 90 -2.84 0.27 4.58
C CYS A 90 -1.53 0.40 3.77
N GLN A 91 -1.61 0.37 2.44
CA GLN A 91 -0.43 0.32 1.55
C GLN A 91 -0.37 1.53 0.60
N GLU A 92 -0.87 2.68 1.06
CA GLU A 92 -0.86 3.95 0.33
C GLU A 92 0.00 4.97 1.09
N ASN A 93 0.64 5.90 0.39
CA ASN A 93 1.49 6.91 1.04
C ASN A 93 0.69 7.70 2.08
N LEU A 94 1.24 7.79 3.29
CA LEU A 94 0.74 8.56 4.44
C LEU A 94 -0.67 8.15 4.88
N CYS A 95 -1.13 6.95 4.52
CA CYS A 95 -2.48 6.47 4.82
C CYS A 95 -2.72 6.19 6.31
N ASN A 96 -1.65 6.08 7.12
CA ASN A 96 -1.74 5.95 8.57
C ASN A 96 -1.85 7.30 9.29
N LYS A 97 -2.27 8.37 8.61
CA LYS A 97 -2.63 9.63 9.26
C LYS A 97 -3.74 9.44 10.29
N SER A 98 -3.68 10.22 11.35
CA SER A 98 -4.70 10.24 12.41
C SER A 98 -5.94 11.01 11.95
N ASP A 99 -6.70 10.45 11.01
CA ASP A 99 -8.00 10.97 10.61
C ASP A 99 -9.09 10.05 11.15
N GLY A 100 -10.02 10.60 11.93
CA GLY A 100 -11.04 9.88 12.69
C GLY A 100 -12.06 9.06 11.89
N THR A 101 -11.83 8.75 10.62
CA THR A 101 -12.64 7.85 9.80
C THR A 101 -11.81 7.38 8.61
N SER A 102 -11.36 6.12 8.65
CA SER A 102 -10.62 5.54 7.53
C SER A 102 -11.58 5.01 6.49
N ILE A 103 -11.56 5.63 5.31
CA ILE A 103 -12.25 5.12 4.12
C ILE A 103 -11.46 3.89 3.65
N SER A 104 -12.11 2.73 3.70
CA SER A 104 -11.55 1.47 3.24
C SER A 104 -11.26 1.55 1.74
N GLY A 105 -10.01 1.30 1.33
CA GLY A 105 -9.52 1.32 -0.07
C GLY A 105 -10.19 0.33 -1.04
N LYS A 106 -11.25 -0.37 -0.61
CA LYS A 106 -12.07 -1.21 -1.50
C LYS A 106 -12.81 -0.40 -2.58
N THR A 107 -13.06 0.88 -2.35
CA THR A 107 -13.83 1.72 -3.30
C THR A 107 -13.02 2.11 -4.53
N ALA A 108 -11.70 2.26 -4.41
CA ALA A 108 -10.84 2.65 -5.54
C ALA A 108 -10.66 1.52 -6.57
N LEU A 109 -10.49 0.28 -6.11
CA LEU A 109 -10.37 -0.90 -6.97
C LEU A 109 -11.64 -1.15 -7.80
N LEU A 110 -12.82 -0.88 -7.24
CA LEU A 110 -14.09 -0.98 -7.97
C LEU A 110 -14.19 0.07 -9.07
N GLY A 111 -13.73 1.31 -8.82
CA GLY A 111 -13.73 2.38 -9.82
C GLY A 111 -12.85 2.06 -11.03
N ILE A 112 -11.67 1.50 -10.79
CA ILE A 112 -10.72 1.12 -11.85
C ILE A 112 -11.27 -0.04 -12.68
N LEU A 113 -11.87 -1.05 -12.04
CA LEU A 113 -12.47 -2.20 -12.73
C LEU A 113 -13.67 -1.78 -13.60
N LEU A 114 -14.49 -0.84 -13.11
CA LEU A 114 -15.62 -0.27 -13.86
C LEU A 114 -15.15 0.52 -15.09
N LEU A 115 -14.08 1.31 -14.97
CA LEU A 115 -13.50 2.07 -16.08
C LEU A 115 -12.97 1.16 -17.20
N VAL A 116 -12.30 0.06 -16.85
CA VAL A 116 -11.82 -0.92 -17.84
C VAL A 116 -12.99 -1.61 -18.55
N ALA A 117 -14.06 -1.96 -17.82
CA ALA A 117 -15.24 -2.58 -18.40
C ALA A 117 -15.97 -1.64 -19.39
N VAL A 118 -16.13 -0.35 -19.04
CA VAL A 118 -16.78 0.64 -19.91
C VAL A 118 -15.96 0.89 -21.19
N LEU A 119 -14.63 0.97 -21.07
CA LEU A 119 -13.74 1.09 -22.24
C LEU A 119 -13.83 -0.15 -23.13
N ALA A 120 -13.82 -1.36 -22.57
CA ALA A 120 -13.96 -2.60 -23.35
C ALA A 120 -15.31 -2.68 -24.09
N LEU A 121 -16.42 -2.29 -23.44
CA LEU A 121 -17.73 -2.27 -24.10
C LEU A 121 -17.81 -1.22 -25.21
N SER A 122 -17.29 -0.02 -24.99
CA SER A 122 -17.31 1.04 -26.01
C SER A 122 -16.47 0.70 -27.24
N HIS A 123 -15.41 -0.09 -27.09
CA HIS A 123 -14.67 -0.66 -28.21
C HIS A 123 -15.44 -1.79 -28.93
N ALA A 124 -16.19 -2.62 -28.21
CA ALA A 124 -16.97 -3.73 -28.79
C ALA A 124 -18.22 -3.26 -29.56
N VAL A 125 -18.83 -2.12 -29.18
CA VAL A 125 -20.01 -1.54 -29.87
C VAL A 125 -19.64 -0.82 -31.16
N LYS A 126 -18.36 -0.51 -31.39
CA LYS A 126 -17.88 0.25 -32.55
C LYS A 126 -17.40 -0.64 -33.71
N ASN A 127 -17.51 -1.96 -33.59
CA ASN A 127 -17.22 -2.95 -34.63
C ASN A 127 -18.49 -3.76 -34.95
#